data_AF-A0A3N4KIT2-F1
#
_entry.id   AF-A0A3N4KIT2-F1
#
_cell.length_a   1.000
_cell.length_b   1.000
_cell.length_c   1.000
_cell.angle_alpha   90.00
_cell.angle_beta   90.00
_cell.angle_gamma   90.00
#
_symmetry.space_group_name_H-M   'P 1'
#
loop_
_entity.id
_entity.type
_entity.pdbx_description
1 polymer ?
#
loop_
_entity_poly.entity_id
_entity_poly.type
_entity_poly.pdbx_seq_one_letter_code
_entity_poly.pdbx_strand_id
1 'polypeptide(L)' 'MTSLQQLPQLPQSQASIPARRRTYLTDENKLALVKLCVENQADFQERRKGQFWMMISGLLEQEIGVSLKDPAGRFVIDL' A
#
# COMPACT_ATOMS: atom_id res chain seq x y z
N MET A 1 12.92 -51.70 26.45
CA MET A 1 11.80 -51.57 25.49
C MET A 1 10.99 -50.38 25.97
N THR A 2 10.90 -49.22 25.32
CA THR A 2 10.86 -48.86 23.89
C THR A 2 11.46 -47.46 23.72
N SER A 3 12.37 -47.32 22.75
CA SER A 3 12.94 -46.02 22.35
C SER A 3 11.96 -45.35 21.38
N LEU A 4 11.41 -44.19 21.74
CA LEU A 4 10.58 -43.39 20.86
C LEU A 4 11.48 -42.67 19.85
N GLN A 5 11.47 -43.10 18.60
CA GLN A 5 12.16 -42.42 17.50
C GLN A 5 11.42 -41.12 17.15
N GLN A 6 12.12 -40.00 17.22
CA GLN A 6 11.67 -38.69 16.75
C GLN A 6 11.71 -38.63 15.22
N LEU A 7 10.58 -38.30 14.61
CA LEU A 7 10.46 -37.97 13.18
C LEU A 7 11.27 -36.69 12.85
N PRO A 8 11.96 -36.63 11.70
CA PRO A 8 12.62 -35.41 11.25
C PRO A 8 11.55 -34.35 10.93
N GLN A 9 11.63 -33.20 11.60
CA GLN A 9 10.76 -32.07 11.29
C GLN A 9 11.20 -31.45 9.97
N LEU A 10 10.32 -31.46 8.97
CA LEU A 10 10.49 -30.74 7.71
C LEU A 10 10.69 -29.24 8.01
N PRO A 11 11.59 -28.52 7.31
CA PRO A 11 11.73 -27.09 7.49
C PRO A 11 10.41 -26.42 7.13
N GLN A 12 9.76 -25.84 8.13
CA GLN A 12 8.60 -24.98 7.94
C GLN A 12 8.98 -23.92 6.92
N SER A 13 8.34 -23.96 5.76
CA SER A 13 8.50 -22.95 4.72
C SER A 13 8.16 -21.61 5.36
N GLN A 14 9.18 -20.81 5.66
CA GLN A 14 9.00 -19.42 6.07
C GLN A 14 8.27 -18.75 4.92
N ALA A 15 6.95 -18.58 5.07
CA ALA A 15 6.16 -17.78 4.17
C ALA A 15 6.80 -16.39 4.15
N SER A 16 7.45 -16.07 3.04
CA SER A 16 8.04 -14.76 2.84
C SER A 16 6.92 -13.74 2.91
N ILE A 17 6.85 -12.98 4.00
CA ILE A 17 5.95 -11.83 4.13
C ILE A 17 6.19 -10.99 2.86
N PRO A 18 5.15 -10.70 2.04
CA PRO A 18 5.35 -10.02 0.78
C PRO A 18 6.05 -8.69 1.06
N ALA A 19 7.26 -8.55 0.53
CA ALA A 19 8.05 -7.36 0.69
C ALA A 19 7.21 -6.15 0.26
N ARG A 20 7.00 -5.23 1.20
CA ARG A 20 6.18 -4.04 1.06
C ARG A 20 6.64 -3.25 -0.17
N ARG A 21 5.99 -3.43 -1.31
CA ARG A 21 6.31 -2.69 -2.54
C ARG A 21 5.92 -1.23 -2.33
N ARG A 22 6.92 -0.38 -2.09
CA ARG A 22 6.77 1.08 -2.04
C ARG A 22 6.71 1.62 -3.47
N THR A 23 5.76 2.49 -3.76
CA THR A 23 5.75 3.26 -5.00
C THR A 23 6.73 4.42 -4.84
N TYR A 24 7.73 4.48 -5.71
CA TYR A 24 8.68 5.61 -5.77
C TYR A 24 8.20 6.61 -6.82
N LEU A 25 8.13 7.88 -6.44
CA LEU A 25 7.77 8.97 -7.34
C LEU A 25 9.02 9.76 -7.73
N THR A 26 9.14 10.05 -9.03
CA THR A 26 10.06 11.08 -9.53
C THR A 26 9.60 12.45 -9.05
N ASP A 27 10.46 13.48 -9.14
CA ASP A 27 10.07 14.83 -8.73
C ASP A 27 8.95 15.41 -9.59
N GLU A 28 8.92 15.05 -10.88
CA GLU A 28 7.82 15.38 -11.78
C GLU A 28 6.50 14.76 -11.33
N ASN A 29 6.51 13.46 -10.98
CA ASN A 29 5.30 12.78 -10.48
C ASN A 29 4.83 13.34 -9.14
N LYS A 30 5.76 13.77 -8.27
CA LYS A 30 5.42 14.46 -7.01
C LYS A 30 4.75 15.80 -7.30
N LEU A 31 5.26 16.56 -8.27
CA LEU A 31 4.68 17.85 -8.65
C LEU A 31 3.24 17.67 -9.18
N ALA A 32 3.02 16.69 -10.05
CA ALA A 32 1.67 16.34 -10.55
C ALA A 32 0.73 15.98 -9.39
N LEU A 33 1.16 15.11 -8.48
CA LEU A 33 0.39 14.74 -7.29
C LEU A 33 0.01 15.96 -6.43
N VAL A 34 0.96 16.86 -6.16
CA VAL A 34 0.69 18.06 -5.35
C VAL A 34 -0.31 18.99 -6.06
N LYS A 35 -0.19 19.17 -7.37
CA LYS A 35 -1.14 19.97 -8.16
C LYS A 35 -2.56 19.41 -8.06
N LEU A 36 -2.73 18.11 -8.30
CA LEU A 36 -4.03 17.44 -8.17
C LEU A 36 -4.63 17.60 -6.77
N CYS A 37 -3.81 17.45 -5.71
CA CYS A 37 -4.27 17.66 -4.34
C CYS A 37 -4.77 19.10 -4.10
N VAL A 38 -4.07 20.11 -4.63
CA VAL A 38 -4.43 21.53 -4.46
C VAL A 38 -5.68 21.87 -5.27
N GLU A 39 -5.78 21.40 -6.51
CA GLU A 39 -6.94 21.64 -7.39
C GLU A 39 -8.22 21.03 -6.83
N ASN A 40 -8.12 19.88 -6.16
CA ASN A 40 -9.26 19.16 -5.58
C ASN A 40 -9.40 19.36 -4.06
N GLN A 41 -8.68 20.32 -3.46
CA GLN A 41 -8.64 20.50 -2.00
C GLN A 41 -10.01 20.75 -1.35
N ALA A 42 -10.95 21.33 -2.11
CA ALA A 42 -12.30 21.61 -1.65
C ALA A 42 -13.12 20.33 -1.36
N ASP A 43 -12.77 19.22 -2.02
CA ASP A 43 -13.43 17.93 -1.83
C ASP A 43 -12.88 17.15 -0.64
N PHE A 44 -11.80 17.64 -0.01
CA PHE A 44 -11.20 16.98 1.15
C PHE A 44 -12.11 17.11 2.38
N GLN A 45 -12.47 15.95 2.94
CA GLN A 45 -13.14 15.84 4.23
C GLN A 45 -12.40 14.83 5.09
N GLU A 46 -12.00 15.20 6.30
CA GLU A 46 -11.23 14.32 7.20
C GLU A 46 -11.93 12.97 7.42
N ARG A 47 -13.26 12.98 7.59
CA ARG A 47 -14.08 11.77 7.77
C ARG A 47 -14.10 10.86 6.54
N ARG A 48 -13.76 11.38 5.36
CA ARG A 48 -13.79 10.68 4.05
C ARG A 48 -12.43 10.71 3.34
N LYS A 49 -11.32 10.88 4.06
CA LYS A 49 -9.98 11.00 3.46
C LYS A 49 -9.58 9.85 2.54
N GLY A 50 -10.02 8.61 2.82
CA GLY A 50 -9.75 7.48 1.92
C GLY A 50 -10.43 7.65 0.55
N GLN A 51 -11.63 8.23 0.50
CA GLN A 51 -12.31 8.53 -0.77
C GLN A 51 -11.58 9.61 -1.56
N PHE A 52 -11.10 10.65 -0.86
CA PHE A 52 -10.24 11.67 -1.47
C PHE A 52 -8.98 11.03 -2.09
N TRP A 53 -8.28 10.19 -1.35
CA TRP A 53 -7.07 9.54 -1.88
C TRP A 53 -7.33 8.55 -3.02
N MET A 54 -8.46 7.84 -3.01
CA MET A 54 -8.87 7.01 -4.17
C MET A 54 -9.11 7.86 -5.42
N MET A 55 -9.78 9.00 -5.28
CA MET A 55 -10.00 9.93 -6.39
C MET A 55 -8.68 10.48 -6.92
N ILE A 56 -7.81 11.00 -6.05
CA ILE A 56 -6.49 11.51 -6.44
C ILE A 56 -5.65 10.43 -7.13
N SER A 57 -5.67 9.20 -6.63
CA SER A 57 -4.94 8.08 -7.25
C SER A 57 -5.45 7.78 -8.67
N GLY A 58 -6.77 7.79 -8.88
CA GLY A 58 -7.37 7.61 -10.20
C GLY A 58 -7.00 8.73 -11.18
N LEU A 59 -6.98 9.99 -10.71
CA LEU A 59 -6.56 11.14 -11.53
C LEU A 59 -5.07 11.05 -11.90
N LEU A 60 -4.21 10.69 -10.95
CA LEU A 60 -2.78 10.55 -11.20
C LEU A 60 -2.47 9.40 -12.19
N GLU A 61 -3.23 8.30 -12.10
CA GLU A 61 -3.13 7.19 -13.05
C GLU A 61 -3.56 7.62 -14.46
N GLN A 62 -4.60 8.46 -14.58
CA GLN A 62 -5.04 9.00 -15.86
C GLN A 62 -4.04 10.00 -16.46
N GLU A 63 -3.45 10.89 -15.65
CA GLU A 63 -2.53 11.92 -16.16
C GLU A 63 -1.15 11.36 -16.52
N ILE A 64 -0.59 10.52 -15.66
CA ILE A 64 0.83 10.12 -15.75
C ILE A 64 1.05 8.61 -15.62
N GLY A 65 -0.01 7.79 -15.56
CA GLY A 65 0.09 6.33 -15.47
C GLY A 65 0.60 5.82 -14.12
N VAL A 66 0.56 6.64 -13.06
CA VAL A 66 1.05 6.27 -11.73
C VAL A 66 -0.11 6.04 -10.78
N SER A 67 -0.23 4.80 -10.28
CA SER A 67 -1.21 4.44 -9.27
C SER A 67 -0.61 4.49 -7.86
N LEU A 68 -1.32 5.18 -6.95
CA LEU A 68 -0.98 5.25 -5.53
C LEU A 68 -1.88 4.34 -4.70
N LYS A 69 -1.29 3.65 -3.72
CA LYS A 69 -2.07 3.07 -2.62
C LYS A 69 -2.59 4.19 -1.72
N ASP A 70 -3.79 3.98 -1.15
CA ASP A 70 -4.37 4.88 -0.15
C ASP A 70 -3.36 5.12 0.99
N PRO A 71 -2.83 6.35 1.14
CA PRO A 71 -1.91 6.69 2.22
C PRO A 71 -2.61 6.65 3.60
N ALA A 72 -3.93 6.83 3.64
CA ALA A 72 -4.75 6.77 4.84
C ALA A 72 -5.25 5.35 5.15
N GLY A 73 -4.94 4.38 4.28
CA GLY A 73 -5.29 2.98 4.48
C GLY A 73 -4.70 2.47 5.80
N ARG A 74 -5.55 2.14 6.77
CA ARG A 74 -5.15 1.37 7.94
C ARG A 74 -4.68 0.01 7.44
N PHE A 75 -3.39 -0.26 7.61
CA PHE A 75 -2.89 -1.62 7.56
C PHE A 75 -3.53 -2.34 8.75
N VAL A 76 -4.53 -3.19 8.50
CA VAL A 76 -4.86 -4.26 9.45
C VAL A 76 -3.61 -5.14 9.45
N ILE A 77 -2.79 -5.00 10.49
CA ILE A 77 -1.80 -6.01 10.81
C ILE A 77 -2.64 -7.13 11.40
N ASP A 78 -3.02 -8.11 10.58
CA ASP A 78 -3.49 -9.38 11.12
C ASP A 78 -2.31 -9.97 11.90
N LEU A 79 -2.40 -9.88 13.23
CA LEU A 79 -1.50 -10.49 14.21
C LEU A 79 -1.86 -11.97 14.39
#